data_AF-A0A1G4PIQ0-F1
#
_entry.id   AF-A0A1G4PIQ0-F1
#
_cell.length_a   1.000
_cell.length_b   1.000
_cell.length_c   1.000
_cell.angle_alpha   90.00
_cell.angle_beta   90.00
_cell.angle_gamma   90.00
#
_symmetry.space_group_name_H-M   'P 1'
#
loop_
_entity.id
_entity.type
_entity.pdbx_description
1 polymer ?
#
loop_
_entity_poly.entity_id
_entity_poly.type
_entity_poly.pdbx_seq_one_letter_code
_entity_poly.pdbx_strand_id
1 'polypeptide(L)'
;MARTFCLEQHVVFEITGGDVTAAFREAAQNALRLAQETGCTHALLIDGSPSCGSGFIYDGSFSGTPRDGIGVTAALLKRAGIQVFSDREIDRLVESLATPV
;
A
#
# COMPACT_ATOMS: atom_id res chain seq x y z
N MET A 1 -13.10 1.57 -15.00
CA MET A 1 -13.35 2.31 -13.73
C MET A 1 -12.85 1.46 -12.58
N ALA A 2 -11.56 1.52 -12.22
CA ALA A 2 -11.11 0.86 -10.99
C ALA A 2 -11.34 1.82 -9.82
N ARG A 3 -12.21 1.41 -8.89
CA ARG A 3 -12.51 2.13 -7.66
C ARG A 3 -11.53 1.65 -6.60
N THR A 4 -10.87 2.57 -5.92
CA THR A 4 -9.91 2.27 -4.85
C THR A 4 -10.27 3.13 -3.64
N PHE A 5 -10.88 2.55 -2.60
CA PHE A 5 -10.31 2.47 -1.24
C PHE A 5 -11.25 1.74 -0.22
N CYS A 6 -10.66 1.26 0.89
CA CYS A 6 -11.21 0.62 2.11
C CYS A 6 -11.38 -0.91 2.19
N LEU A 7 -10.70 -1.44 3.21
CA LEU A 7 -10.34 -2.81 3.58
C LEU A 7 -11.48 -3.80 3.89
N GLU A 8 -12.73 -3.49 3.53
CA GLU A 8 -13.85 -4.40 3.77
C GLU A 8 -14.74 -4.69 2.55
N GLN A 9 -14.61 -3.96 1.42
CA GLN A 9 -15.54 -4.13 0.29
C GLN A 9 -14.97 -4.00 -1.14
N HIS A 10 -13.67 -4.18 -1.37
CA HIS A 10 -13.12 -4.04 -2.73
C HIS A 10 -12.44 -5.28 -3.29
N VAL A 11 -12.71 -5.48 -4.58
CA VAL A 11 -12.25 -6.55 -5.44
C VAL A 11 -11.24 -5.99 -6.44
N VAL A 12 -10.08 -6.62 -6.56
CA VAL A 12 -9.06 -6.28 -7.55
C VAL A 12 -9.32 -7.14 -8.77
N PHE A 13 -9.60 -6.51 -9.90
CA PHE A 13 -9.76 -7.21 -11.17
C PHE A 13 -8.56 -6.96 -12.08
N GLU A 14 -8.12 -8.00 -12.76
CA GLU A 14 -7.24 -7.85 -13.92
C GLU A 14 -8.00 -7.23 -15.10
N ILE A 15 -7.25 -6.73 -16.09
CA ILE A 15 -7.83 -6.18 -17.32
C ILE A 15 -8.65 -7.22 -18.10
N THR A 16 -8.37 -8.50 -17.89
CA THR A 16 -9.08 -9.67 -18.43
C THR A 16 -10.40 -9.96 -17.70
N GLY A 17 -10.69 -9.26 -16.60
CA GLY A 17 -11.86 -9.46 -15.74
C GLY A 17 -11.68 -10.49 -14.63
N GLY A 18 -10.48 -11.07 -14.47
CA GLY A 18 -10.18 -12.01 -13.40
C GLY A 18 -10.11 -11.35 -12.03
N ASP A 19 -10.80 -11.89 -11.03
CA ASP A 19 -10.71 -11.43 -9.63
C ASP A 19 -9.41 -11.95 -9.00
N VAL A 20 -8.47 -11.03 -8.72
CA VAL A 20 -7.17 -11.30 -8.08
C VAL A 20 -7.08 -10.76 -6.66
N THR A 21 -8.22 -10.47 -6.03
CA THR A 21 -8.30 -9.92 -4.68
C THR A 21 -7.59 -10.79 -3.66
N ALA A 22 -7.75 -12.12 -3.76
CA ALA A 22 -7.14 -13.07 -2.82
C ALA A 22 -5.61 -12.98 -2.84
N ALA A 23 -5.02 -12.93 -4.04
CA ALA A 23 -3.57 -12.84 -4.21
C ALA A 23 -3.01 -11.53 -3.62
N PHE A 24 -3.70 -10.40 -3.80
CA PHE A 24 -3.29 -9.12 -3.21
C PHE A 24 -3.36 -9.12 -1.68
N ARG A 25 -4.41 -9.75 -1.11
CA ARG A 25 -4.53 -9.90 0.35
C ARG A 25 -3.45 -10.80 0.92
N GLU A 26 -3.14 -11.91 0.24
CA GLU A 26 -2.08 -12.83 0.65
C GLU A 26 -0.71 -12.15 0.60
N ALA A 27 -0.41 -11.42 -0.48
CA ALA A 27 0.83 -10.65 -0.59
C ALA A 27 0.98 -9.60 0.52
N ALA A 28 -0.10 -8.88 0.84
CA ALA A 28 -0.11 -7.92 1.95
C ALA A 28 0.16 -8.61 3.30
N GLN A 29 -0.48 -9.75 3.55
CA GLN A 29 -0.26 -10.54 4.78
C GLN A 29 1.19 -11.04 4.88
N ASN A 30 1.78 -11.48 3.77
CA ASN A 30 3.18 -11.91 3.75
C ASN A 30 4.14 -10.76 4.06
N ALA A 31 3.89 -9.56 3.52
CA ALA A 31 4.66 -8.36 3.86
C ALA A 31 4.54 -8.00 5.34
N LEU A 32 3.32 -8.05 5.91
CA LEU A 32 3.11 -7.81 7.33
C LEU A 32 3.84 -8.83 8.20
N ARG A 33 3.76 -10.11 7.86
CA ARG A 33 4.43 -11.18 8.60
C ARG A 33 5.94 -10.98 8.62
N LEU A 34 6.54 -10.66 7.47
CA LEU A 34 7.96 -10.35 7.38
C LEU A 34 8.33 -9.14 8.25
N ALA A 35 7.52 -8.08 8.24
CA ALA A 35 7.77 -6.91 9.08
C ALA A 35 7.71 -7.25 10.58
N GLN A 36 6.74 -8.07 11.00
CA GLN A 36 6.62 -8.52 12.40
C GLN A 36 7.79 -9.41 12.82
N GLU A 37 8.17 -10.37 11.98
CA GLU A 37 9.29 -11.30 12.25
C GLU A 37 10.64 -10.58 12.35
N THR A 38 10.81 -9.49 11.61
CA THR A 38 12.04 -8.68 11.60
C THR A 38 12.02 -7.52 12.59
N GLY A 39 10.90 -7.28 13.28
CA GLY A 39 10.72 -6.11 14.14
C GLY A 39 10.72 -4.79 13.38
N CYS A 40 10.39 -4.81 12.09
CA CYS A 40 10.38 -3.64 11.23
C CYS A 40 9.21 -2.72 11.59
N THR A 41 9.51 -1.45 11.88
CA THR A 41 8.52 -0.44 12.28
C THR A 41 8.16 0.53 11.15
N HIS A 42 8.90 0.51 10.04
CA HIS A 42 8.78 1.46 8.93
C HIS A 42 8.74 0.74 7.59
N ALA A 43 7.91 1.19 6.66
CA ALA A 43 7.84 0.68 5.29
C ALA A 43 7.91 1.82 4.28
N LEU A 44 8.83 1.72 3.33
CA LEU A 44 8.92 2.62 2.18
C LEU A 44 8.30 1.90 0.97
N LEU A 45 7.21 2.46 0.43
CA LEU A 45 6.43 1.85 -0.64
C LEU A 45 6.33 2.80 -1.84
N ILE A 46 6.36 2.25 -3.05
CA ILE A 46 6.23 3.04 -4.28
C ILE A 46 4.76 3.42 -4.49
N ASP A 47 4.51 4.71 -4.68
CA ASP A 47 3.17 5.25 -4.88
C ASP A 47 2.57 4.90 -6.26
N GLY A 48 1.24 4.96 -6.39
CA GLY A 48 0.54 4.70 -7.65
C GLY A 48 0.19 3.23 -7.94
N SER A 49 0.66 2.29 -7.12
CA SER A 49 0.29 0.86 -7.22
C SER A 49 -0.97 0.54 -6.41
N PRO A 50 -1.91 -0.29 -6.93
CA PRO A 50 -3.07 -0.76 -6.16
C PRO A 50 -2.70 -1.60 -4.92
N SER A 51 -1.46 -2.08 -4.83
CA SER A 51 -0.93 -2.78 -3.65
C SER A 51 -0.14 -1.85 -2.72
N CYS A 52 0.77 -1.04 -3.28
CA CYS A 52 1.80 -0.32 -2.52
C CYS A 52 1.51 1.19 -2.34
N GLY A 53 0.53 1.74 -3.05
CA GLY A 53 0.20 3.16 -2.99
C GLY A 53 -0.05 3.61 -1.55
N SER A 54 0.72 4.57 -1.04
CA SER A 54 0.68 4.99 0.36
C SER A 54 -0.01 6.34 0.54
N GLY A 55 0.01 7.18 -0.50
CA GLY A 55 -0.70 8.47 -0.60
C GLY A 55 -1.75 8.53 -1.71
N PHE A 56 -1.48 7.94 -2.89
CA PHE A 56 -2.45 7.87 -3.98
C PHE A 56 -2.36 6.56 -4.78
N ILE A 57 -3.44 6.23 -5.49
CA ILE A 57 -3.49 5.11 -6.43
C ILE A 57 -3.98 5.59 -7.80
N TYR A 58 -3.35 5.07 -8.87
CA TYR A 58 -3.87 5.24 -10.22
C TYR A 58 -5.09 4.34 -10.44
N ASP A 59 -6.16 4.89 -11.02
CA ASP A 59 -7.44 4.20 -11.23
C ASP A 59 -7.46 3.13 -12.34
N GLY A 60 -6.28 2.66 -12.76
CA GLY A 60 -6.09 1.62 -13.77
C GLY A 60 -6.54 2.00 -15.17
N SER A 61 -6.95 3.25 -15.42
CA SER A 61 -7.42 3.69 -16.75
C SER A 61 -6.31 4.18 -17.69
N PHE A 62 -5.05 4.22 -17.24
CA PHE A 62 -3.91 4.86 -17.92
C PHE A 62 -4.17 6.34 -18.29
N SER A 63 -5.21 6.99 -17.73
CA SER A 63 -5.54 8.39 -17.99
C SER A 63 -4.65 9.39 -17.23
N GLY A 64 -3.76 8.90 -16.35
CA GLY A 64 -2.86 9.73 -15.56
C GLY A 64 -3.53 10.48 -14.40
N THR A 65 -4.81 10.22 -14.10
CA THR A 65 -5.52 10.93 -13.03
C THR A 65 -5.29 10.25 -11.67
N PRO A 66 -4.57 10.87 -10.72
CA PRO A 66 -4.38 10.32 -9.39
C PRO A 66 -5.70 10.36 -8.60
N ARG A 67 -5.98 9.30 -7.82
CA ARG A 67 -7.07 9.29 -6.85
C ARG A 67 -6.52 9.07 -5.45
N ASP A 68 -7.11 9.76 -4.48
CA ASP A 68 -6.86 9.50 -3.06
C ASP A 68 -7.24 8.05 -2.76
N GLY A 69 -6.25 7.26 -2.34
CA GLY A 69 -6.40 5.84 -2.10
C GLY A 69 -5.08 5.25 -1.62
N ILE A 70 -5.17 4.30 -0.69
CA ILE A 70 -4.02 3.53 -0.19
C ILE A 70 -4.14 2.08 -0.71
N GLY A 71 -3.01 1.44 -0.97
CA GLY A 71 -2.95 0.10 -1.51
C GLY A 71 -3.27 -0.93 -0.44
N VAL A 72 -3.62 -2.14 -0.87
CA VAL A 72 -3.99 -3.23 0.05
C VAL A 72 -2.87 -3.49 1.06
N THR A 73 -1.61 -3.48 0.62
CA THR A 73 -0.44 -3.69 1.47
C THR A 73 -0.21 -2.48 2.39
N ALA A 74 -0.17 -1.27 1.82
CA ALA A 74 0.05 -0.05 2.58
C ALA A 74 -1.01 0.16 3.68
N ALA A 75 -2.28 -0.17 3.40
CA ALA A 75 -3.37 -0.04 4.36
C ALA A 75 -3.27 -1.11 5.47
N LEU A 76 -2.88 -2.34 5.14
CA LEU A 76 -2.68 -3.41 6.13
C LEU A 76 -1.52 -3.08 7.07
N LEU A 77 -0.38 -2.63 6.54
CA LEU A 77 0.79 -2.25 7.34
C LEU A 77 0.47 -1.07 8.28
N LYS A 78 -0.20 -0.02 7.78
CA LYS A 78 -0.66 1.11 8.61
C LYS A 78 -1.55 0.65 9.76
N ARG A 79 -2.51 -0.27 9.53
CA ARG A 79 -3.38 -0.81 10.58
C ARG A 79 -2.63 -1.64 11.63
N ALA A 80 -1.53 -2.27 11.25
CA ALA A 80 -0.67 -3.02 12.15
C ALA A 80 0.31 -2.14 12.95
N GLY A 81 0.25 -0.80 12.80
CA GLY A 81 1.12 0.13 13.51
C GLY A 81 2.47 0.40 12.83
N ILE A 82 2.67 -0.10 11.61
CA ILE A 82 3.88 0.18 10.82
C ILE A 82 3.71 1.53 10.15
N GLN A 83 4.72 2.40 10.27
CA GLN A 83 4.73 3.70 9.62
C GLN A 83 5.04 3.53 8.13
N VAL A 84 4.14 3.97 7.26
CA VAL A 84 4.28 3.77 5.81
C VAL A 84 4.53 5.11 5.11
N PHE A 85 5.57 5.15 4.29
CA PHE A 85 6.03 6.32 3.53
C PHE A 85 6.02 6.01 2.03
N SER A 86 5.76 7.02 1.20
CA SER A 86 5.94 6.92 -0.25
C SER A 86 7.40 7.09 -0.66
N ASP A 87 7.75 6.70 -1.90
CA ASP A 87 9.03 7.00 -2.54
C ASP A 87 9.34 8.52 -2.64
N ARG A 88 8.32 9.37 -2.45
CA ARG A 88 8.43 10.83 -2.43
C ARG A 88 8.65 11.40 -1.02
N GLU A 89 8.54 10.57 0.01
CA GLU A 89 8.66 10.94 1.42
C GLU A 89 9.94 10.40 2.05
N ILE A 90 10.97 10.14 1.25
CA ILE A 90 12.27 9.63 1.74
C ILE A 90 12.85 10.56 2.81
N ASP A 91 12.77 11.88 2.63
CA ASP A 91 13.29 12.84 3.62
C ASP A 91 12.55 12.73 4.96
N ARG A 92 11.22 12.52 4.93
CA ARG A 92 10.41 12.31 6.14
C ARG A 92 10.73 10.97 6.82
N LEU A 93 10.99 9.93 6.03
CA LEU A 93 11.43 8.64 6.56
C LEU A 93 12.76 8.79 7.30
N VAL A 94 13.73 9.48 6.70
CA VAL A 94 15.04 9.74 7.33
C VAL A 94 14.87 10.50 8.64
N GLU A 95 14.04 11.54 8.67
CA GLU A 95 13.73 12.30 9.88
C GLU A 95 13.07 11.44 10.97
N SER A 96 12.13 10.58 10.58
CA SER A 96 11.49 9.65 11.53
C SER A 96 12.47 8.64 12.11
N LEU A 97 13.45 8.15 11.35
CA LEU A 97 14.47 7.23 11.83
C LEU A 97 15.51 7.92 12.73
N ALA A 98 15.72 9.22 12.53
CA ALA A 98 16.64 10.02 13.34
C ALA A 98 16.09 10.37 14.73
N THR A 99 14.78 10.20 14.95
CA THR A 99 14.13 10.43 16.24
C THR A 99 13.96 9.10 16.98
N PRO A 100 14.75 8.81 18.04
CA PRO A 100 14.54 7.60 18.81
C PRO A 100 13.17 7.67 19.51
N VAL A 101 12.35 6.64 19.32
CA VAL A 101 11.09 6.41 20.06
C VAL A 101 11.37 5.79 21.43
#